data_AF-A0A0T5VJN6-F1
#
_entry.id   AF-A0A0T5VJN6-F1
#
_cell.length_a   1.000
_cell.length_b   1.000
_cell.length_c   1.000
_cell.angle_alpha   90.00
_cell.angle_beta   90.00
_cell.angle_gamma   90.00
#
_symmetry.space_group_name_H-M   'P 1'
#
loop_
_entity.id
_entity.type
_entity.pdbx_description
1 polymer ?
#
loop_
_entity_poly.entity_id
_entity_poly.type
_entity_poly.pdbx_seq_one_letter_code
_entity_poly.pdbx_strand_id
1 'polypeptide(L)'
;MKSKLKLPIKQMGAAALLVSMTFTGCKKDETKIEPAIQTKKISEAEFSKLLQYISITTNAPKDQILFDEKKQEFVVYGWFHKSLTNAQSEHDSANEYIATYEK
;
A
#
# COMPACT_ATOMS: atom_id res chain seq x y z
N MET A 1 42.28 -53.45 3.46
CA MET A 1 40.92 -53.54 2.86
C MET A 1 40.15 -52.25 3.15
N LYS A 2 39.19 -51.98 2.27
CA LYS A 2 38.44 -50.74 2.05
C LYS A 2 37.69 -50.22 3.28
N SER A 3 37.49 -48.89 3.27
CA SER A 3 36.55 -48.04 4.01
C SER A 3 35.31 -48.71 4.58
N LYS A 4 34.74 -48.16 5.68
CA LYS A 4 33.44 -47.41 5.75
C LYS A 4 33.40 -46.64 7.10
N LEU A 5 33.41 -45.30 7.13
CA LEU A 5 32.27 -44.38 6.96
C LEU A 5 31.27 -44.42 8.14
N LYS A 6 31.23 -43.37 8.99
CA LYS A 6 30.11 -42.41 9.16
C LYS A 6 30.23 -41.58 10.47
N LEU A 7 30.36 -40.25 10.25
CA LEU A 7 30.00 -39.03 11.01
C LEU A 7 28.72 -39.13 11.90
N PRO A 8 28.26 -38.07 12.64
CA PRO A 8 28.89 -36.80 13.10
C PRO A 8 28.47 -36.35 14.55
N ILE A 9 28.80 -35.10 14.89
CA ILE A 9 28.09 -34.17 15.84
C ILE A 9 28.60 -34.17 17.29
N LYS A 10 29.27 -33.10 17.72
CA LYS A 10 28.73 -31.93 18.46
C LYS A 10 29.90 -31.11 19.04
N GLN A 11 29.60 -29.89 19.50
CA GLN A 11 30.49 -28.83 20.04
C GLN A 11 30.97 -27.87 18.92
N MET A 12 30.21 -26.83 18.54
CA MET A 12 29.70 -25.69 19.31
C MET A 12 30.84 -24.88 19.93
N GLY A 13 31.18 -23.76 19.28
CA GLY A 13 32.08 -22.75 19.85
C GLY A 13 32.54 -21.69 18.85
N ALA A 14 32.35 -20.43 19.25
CA ALA A 14 32.83 -19.17 18.66
C ALA A 14 32.11 -18.69 17.37
N ALA A 15 31.15 -17.76 17.44
CA ALA A 15 31.21 -16.34 17.84
C ALA A 15 31.47 -15.39 16.65
N ALA A 16 30.61 -14.37 16.61
CA ALA A 16 30.81 -13.05 16.03
C ALA A 16 30.96 -12.93 14.51
N LEU A 17 29.82 -12.80 13.83
CA LEU A 17 29.68 -11.81 12.74
C LEU A 17 28.36 -11.07 12.94
N LEU A 18 28.39 -10.05 13.80
CA LEU A 18 27.43 -8.96 13.75
C LEU A 18 27.66 -8.25 12.42
N VAL A 19 26.90 -8.67 11.41
CA VAL A 19 26.78 -7.93 10.16
C VAL A 19 26.09 -6.61 10.54
N SER A 20 26.90 -5.58 10.71
CA SER A 20 26.44 -4.20 10.76
C SER A 20 25.73 -3.92 9.44
N MET A 21 24.40 -4.09 9.45
CA MET A 21 23.55 -3.53 8.42
C MET A 21 23.75 -2.02 8.52
N THR A 22 24.61 -1.50 7.65
CA THR A 22 24.75 -0.08 7.40
C THR A 22 23.35 0.43 7.07
N PHE A 23 22.80 1.25 7.96
CA PHE A 23 21.67 2.11 7.66
C PHE A 23 22.12 3.08 6.58
N THR A 24 22.14 2.62 5.33
CA THR A 24 22.07 3.51 4.18
C THR A 24 20.75 4.23 4.33
N GLY A 25 20.82 5.48 4.79
CA GLY A 25 19.67 6.31 5.04
C GLY A 25 18.73 6.25 3.85
N CYS A 26 17.52 5.78 4.08
CA CYS A 26 16.40 6.19 3.25
C CYS A 26 16.33 7.71 3.36
N LYS A 27 16.95 8.40 2.40
CA LYS A 27 16.48 9.72 2.02
C LYS A 27 15.02 9.47 1.65
N LYS A 28 14.14 9.85 2.57
CA LYS A 28 12.72 9.94 2.29
C LYS A 28 12.64 11.05 1.27
N ASP A 29 12.72 10.69 -0.01
CA ASP A 29 12.28 11.56 -1.07
C ASP A 29 10.88 11.99 -0.65
N GLU A 30 10.75 13.26 -0.28
CA GLU A 30 9.46 13.89 -0.11
C GLU A 30 8.84 13.87 -1.50
N THR A 31 8.13 12.79 -1.80
CA THR A 31 7.25 12.72 -2.93
C THR A 31 6.29 13.88 -2.74
N LYS A 32 6.57 14.99 -3.43
CA LYS A 32 5.58 16.05 -3.64
C LYS A 32 4.35 15.32 -4.16
N ILE A 33 3.33 15.26 -3.32
CA ILE A 33 2.06 14.66 -3.67
C ILE A 33 1.44 15.64 -4.66
N GLU A 34 1.74 15.41 -5.94
CA GLU A 34 1.05 16.10 -7.00
C GLU A 34 -0.43 15.71 -6.89
N PRO A 35 -1.35 16.69 -6.87
CA PRO A 35 -2.77 16.41 -6.80
C PRO A 35 -3.13 15.47 -7.95
N ALA A 36 -3.86 14.40 -7.61
CA ALA A 36 -4.21 13.32 -8.51
C ALA A 36 -4.65 13.85 -9.87
N ILE A 37 -3.90 13.47 -10.91
CA ILE A 37 -4.16 13.82 -12.29
C ILE A 37 -5.56 13.31 -12.64
N GLN A 38 -6.39 14.18 -13.23
CA GLN A 38 -7.73 13.79 -13.69
C GLN A 38 -7.61 12.67 -14.72
N THR A 39 -8.11 11.49 -14.37
CA THR A 39 -8.14 10.36 -15.29
C THR A 39 -9.23 10.56 -16.33
N LYS A 40 -8.89 10.49 -17.62
CA LYS A 40 -9.86 10.53 -18.76
C LYS A 40 -11.00 9.51 -18.70
N LYS A 41 -10.97 8.54 -17.78
CA LYS A 41 -11.87 7.39 -17.71
C LYS A 41 -13.00 7.54 -16.68
N ILE A 42 -12.90 8.51 -15.78
CA ILE A 42 -13.88 8.81 -14.73
C ILE A 42 -14.07 10.31 -14.70
N SER A 43 -15.32 10.75 -14.57
CA SER A 43 -15.58 12.18 -14.47
C SER A 43 -14.94 12.76 -13.21
N GLU A 44 -14.58 14.05 -13.23
CA GLU A 44 -14.02 14.73 -12.05
C GLU A 44 -14.97 14.64 -10.83
N ALA A 45 -16.27 14.66 -11.09
CA ALA A 45 -17.30 14.50 -10.07
C ALA A 45 -17.27 13.09 -9.44
N GLU A 46 -17.24 12.04 -10.26
CA GLU A 46 -17.13 10.66 -9.77
C GLU A 46 -15.82 10.41 -9.02
N PHE A 47 -14.71 10.92 -9.55
CA PHE A 47 -13.42 10.83 -8.88
C PHE A 47 -13.46 11.48 -7.49
N SER A 48 -14.02 12.70 -7.40
CA SER A 48 -14.14 13.43 -6.14
C SER A 48 -15.01 12.69 -5.11
N LYS A 49 -16.10 12.07 -5.56
CA LYS A 49 -16.96 11.24 -4.70
C LYS A 49 -16.21 10.02 -4.17
N LEU A 50 -15.54 9.27 -5.05
CA LEU A 50 -14.77 8.08 -4.65
C LEU A 50 -13.60 8.44 -3.74
N LEU A 51 -12.90 9.54 -4.00
CA LEU A 51 -11.84 10.03 -3.13
C LEU A 51 -12.36 10.37 -1.73
N GLN A 52 -13.52 11.01 -1.63
CA GLN A 52 -14.16 11.32 -0.35
C GLN A 52 -14.61 10.05 0.38
N TYR A 53 -15.23 9.11 -0.34
CA TYR A 53 -15.64 7.82 0.18
C TYR A 53 -14.45 7.05 0.79
N ILE A 54 -13.35 6.93 0.04
CA ILE A 54 -12.15 6.25 0.50
C ILE A 54 -11.54 6.99 1.69
N SER A 55 -11.47 8.33 1.66
CA SER A 55 -10.95 9.13 2.77
C SER A 55 -11.71 8.88 4.08
N ILE A 56 -13.04 8.86 4.02
CA ILE A 56 -13.88 8.63 5.20
C ILE A 56 -13.77 7.18 5.69
N THR A 57 -13.90 6.20 4.79
CA THR A 57 -13.93 4.78 5.17
C THR A 57 -12.57 4.25 5.66
N THR A 58 -11.48 4.80 5.14
CA THR A 58 -10.11 4.43 5.57
C THR A 58 -9.57 5.36 6.66
N ASN A 59 -10.31 6.41 7.01
CA ASN A 59 -9.84 7.51 7.88
C ASN A 59 -8.49 8.09 7.42
N ALA A 60 -8.22 8.03 6.11
CA ALA A 60 -7.04 8.60 5.50
C ALA A 60 -7.35 10.02 5.02
N PRO A 61 -6.51 11.01 5.34
CA PRO A 61 -6.69 12.33 4.78
C PRO A 61 -6.45 12.28 3.26
N LYS A 62 -7.15 13.13 2.50
CA LYS A 62 -7.18 13.05 1.02
C LYS A 62 -5.80 13.21 0.38
N ASP A 63 -4.88 13.93 1.02
CA ASP A 63 -3.49 14.09 0.60
C ASP A 63 -2.67 12.79 0.74
N GLN A 64 -3.11 11.83 1.55
CA GLN A 64 -2.47 10.51 1.68
C GLN A 64 -3.09 9.45 0.75
N ILE A 65 -3.93 9.88 -0.20
CA ILE A 65 -4.58 9.01 -1.17
C ILE A 65 -4.11 9.42 -2.57
N LEU A 66 -3.40 8.50 -3.21
CA LEU A 66 -2.95 8.67 -4.59
C LEU A 66 -3.80 7.81 -5.51
N PHE A 67 -3.94 8.21 -6.77
CA PHE A 67 -4.57 7.38 -7.79
C PHE A 67 -3.52 6.94 -8.81
N ASP A 68 -3.28 5.63 -8.92
CA ASP A 68 -2.44 5.04 -9.96
C ASP A 68 -3.30 4.78 -11.20
N GLU A 69 -3.15 5.65 -12.21
CA GLU A 69 -3.92 5.53 -13.46
C GLU A 69 -3.60 4.26 -14.26
N LYS A 70 -2.37 3.74 -14.17
CA LYS A 70 -1.95 2.57 -14.95
C LYS A 70 -2.61 1.31 -14.42
N LYS A 71 -2.71 1.22 -13.09
CA LYS A 71 -3.35 0.09 -12.40
C LYS A 71 -4.83 0.32 -12.11
N GLN A 72 -5.32 1.55 -12.32
CA GLN A 72 -6.69 1.96 -12.00
C GLN A 72 -7.02 1.65 -10.53
N GLU A 73 -6.18 2.12 -9.61
CA GLU A 73 -6.34 1.89 -8.17
C GLU A 73 -6.02 3.12 -7.33
N PHE A 74 -6.72 3.27 -6.22
CA PHE A 74 -6.37 4.19 -5.15
C PHE A 74 -5.35 3.53 -4.23
N VAL A 75 -4.29 4.25 -3.92
CA VAL A 75 -3.23 3.85 -3.00
C VAL A 75 -3.30 4.74 -1.78
N VAL A 76 -3.67 4.16 -0.65
CA VAL A 76 -3.85 4.84 0.64
C VAL A 76 -2.63 4.58 1.52
N TYR A 77 -2.04 5.63 2.09
CA TYR A 77 -0.81 5.58 2.90
C TYR A 77 0.38 4.88 2.21
N GLY A 78 0.36 4.75 0.89
CA GLY A 78 1.43 4.11 0.11
C GLY A 78 1.46 2.58 0.15
N TRP A 79 0.53 1.90 0.82
CA TRP A 79 0.55 0.44 0.95
C TRP A 79 -0.82 -0.25 0.84
N PHE A 80 -1.93 0.47 1.09
CA PHE A 80 -3.26 -0.10 0.95
C PHE A 80 -3.80 0.21 -0.45
N HIS A 81 -4.05 -0.84 -1.23
CA HIS A 81 -4.49 -0.71 -2.62
C HIS A 81 -5.98 -1.02 -2.74
N LYS A 82 -6.72 -0.13 -3.39
CA LYS A 82 -8.13 -0.28 -3.70
C LYS A 82 -8.35 -0.06 -5.18
N SER A 83 -8.70 -1.11 -5.92
CA SER A 83 -9.03 -0.95 -7.35
C SER A 83 -10.24 -0.01 -7.52
N LEU A 84 -10.25 0.72 -8.63
CA LEU A 84 -11.34 1.63 -9.01
C LEU A 84 -12.69 0.90 -9.02
N THR A 85 -12.74 -0.28 -9.63
CA THR A 85 -13.96 -1.10 -9.71
C THR A 85 -14.46 -1.51 -8.33
N ASN A 86 -13.57 -1.87 -7.41
CA ASN A 86 -13.98 -2.24 -6.05
C ASN A 86 -14.44 -0.99 -5.29
N ALA A 87 -13.74 0.14 -5.43
CA ALA A 87 -14.15 1.40 -4.81
C ALA A 87 -15.54 1.83 -5.27
N GLN A 88 -15.84 1.71 -6.57
CA GLN A 88 -17.16 1.97 -7.14
C GLN A 88 -18.23 1.01 -6.57
N SER A 89 -17.98 -0.30 -6.65
CA SER A 89 -18.94 -1.30 -6.17
C SER A 89 -19.24 -1.17 -4.68
N GLU A 90 -18.24 -0.84 -3.87
CA GLU A 90 -18.42 -0.65 -2.43
C GLU A 90 -19.11 0.67 -2.12
N HIS A 91 -18.79 1.74 -2.84
CA HIS A 91 -19.49 3.02 -2.75
C HIS A 91 -20.98 2.89 -3.10
N ASP A 92 -21.30 2.26 -4.24
CA ASP A 92 -22.68 2.04 -4.70
C ASP A 92 -23.52 1.24 -3.68
N SER A 93 -22.86 0.38 -2.90
CA SER A 93 -23.50 -0.46 -1.88
C SER A 93 -23.49 0.17 -0.48
N ALA A 94 -22.81 1.30 -0.28
CA ALA A 94 -22.60 1.93 1.02
C ALA A 94 -23.78 2.85 1.41
N ASN A 95 -24.96 2.26 1.62
CA ASN A 95 -26.20 3.00 1.92
C ASN A 95 -26.07 3.98 3.09
N GLU A 96 -25.40 3.58 4.18
CA GLU A 96 -25.21 4.44 5.35
C GLU A 96 -24.32 5.64 5.05
N TYR A 97 -23.24 5.41 4.29
CA TYR A 97 -22.35 6.49 3.84
C TYR A 97 -23.12 7.47 2.94
N ILE A 98 -23.83 6.97 1.92
CA ILE A 98 -24.59 7.81 0.98
C ILE A 98 -25.62 8.64 1.74
N ALA A 99 -26.37 8.01 2.65
CA ALA A 99 -27.38 8.69 3.45
C ALA A 99 -26.81 9.74 4.42
N THR A 100 -25.54 9.63 4.79
CA THR A 100 -24.90 10.53 5.77
C THR A 100 -24.12 11.66 5.09
N TYR A 101 -23.44 11.38 3.98
CA TYR A 101 -22.43 12.26 3.41
C TYR A 101 -22.74 12.78 2.00
N GLU A 102 -23.68 12.18 1.26
CA GLU A 102 -24.00 12.57 -0.13
C GLU A 102 -25.39 13.20 -0.32
N LYS A 103 -26.01 13.67 0.77
CA LYS A 103 -27.32 14.36 0.73
C LYS A 103 -27.25 15.74 0.08
#